data_AF-A0A5P6A9M3-F1
#
_entry.id   AF-A0A5P6A9M3-F1
#
_cell.length_a   1.000
_cell.length_b   1.000
_cell.length_c   1.000
_cell.angle_alpha   90.00
_cell.angle_beta   90.00
_cell.angle_gamma   90.00
#
_symmetry.space_group_name_H-M   'P 1'
#
loop_
_entity.id
_entity.type
_entity.pdbx_description
1 polymer ?
#
loop_
_entity_poly.entity_id
_entity_poly.type
_entity_poly.pdbx_seq_one_letter_code
_entity_poly.pdbx_strand_id
1 'polypeptide(L)'
;MYRREGGKGAEPLLKMSWSYRQPDHPESEEVAKENNGYALADLYDSNGILLAKKGQLLSSFALLRDDGTTASSCWIYAGSWTEQGNQMANRDNADPSGLGNTLGWAWAWPLNRRVLYNRASADINGKPWDPKRMLIQWNGSKWTGNDIPDFNTAAPGSNTGPFIMQPEGLGRLFALDKLAEGPFPEHYEPMETPLGTNPLHPNVISSPVVRLYEDDALRLGKKIGSLTSAPPIV
;
A
#
# COMPACT_ATOMS: atom_id res chain seq x y z
N MET A 1 2.74 -25.52 -28.74
CA MET A 1 1.49 -25.67 -27.99
C MET A 1 0.55 -24.48 -28.25
N TYR A 2 0.38 -23.49 -27.36
CA TYR A 2 -0.71 -22.48 -27.48
C TYR A 2 -0.81 -21.71 -28.82
N ARG A 3 0.31 -21.30 -29.44
CA ARG A 3 0.27 -20.62 -30.75
C ARG A 3 -0.22 -21.49 -31.91
N ARG A 4 -0.06 -22.81 -31.80
CA ARG A 4 -0.40 -23.78 -32.86
C ARG A 4 -1.71 -24.51 -32.60
N GLU A 5 -1.96 -24.84 -31.34
CA GLU A 5 -3.04 -25.74 -30.92
C GLU A 5 -4.22 -24.98 -30.28
N GLY A 6 -4.05 -23.70 -29.96
CA GLY A 6 -5.06 -22.92 -29.24
C GLY A 6 -5.24 -23.38 -27.79
N GLY A 7 -6.44 -23.16 -27.25
CA GLY A 7 -6.81 -23.55 -25.88
C GLY A 7 -7.52 -22.43 -25.11
N LYS A 8 -8.20 -22.80 -24.01
CA LYS A 8 -8.86 -21.84 -23.12
C LYS A 8 -7.79 -20.93 -22.49
N GLY A 9 -7.93 -19.61 -22.67
CA GLY A 9 -6.96 -18.63 -22.15
C GLY A 9 -5.72 -18.41 -23.02
N ALA A 10 -5.69 -18.91 -24.27
CA ALA A 10 -4.54 -18.72 -25.16
C ALA A 10 -4.28 -17.24 -25.50
N GLU A 11 -5.33 -16.45 -25.75
CA GLU A 11 -5.18 -15.02 -26.08
C GLU A 11 -4.47 -14.21 -24.97
N PRO A 12 -4.95 -14.17 -23.71
CA PRO A 12 -4.26 -13.40 -22.67
C PRO A 12 -2.83 -13.88 -22.41
N LEU A 13 -2.59 -15.19 -22.49
CA LEU A 13 -1.23 -15.75 -22.38
C LEU A 13 -0.30 -15.23 -23.48
N LEU A 14 -0.77 -15.17 -24.73
CA LEU A 14 0.02 -14.74 -25.88
C LEU A 14 0.13 -13.22 -26.02
N LYS A 15 -0.77 -12.46 -25.38
CA LYS A 15 -0.79 -10.99 -25.36
C LYS A 15 0.03 -10.38 -24.23
N MET A 16 0.40 -11.15 -23.21
CA MET A 16 1.30 -10.69 -22.15
C MET A 16 2.64 -10.23 -22.76
N SER A 17 3.06 -9.02 -22.43
CA SER A 17 4.34 -8.48 -22.90
C SER A 17 5.51 -9.18 -22.23
N TRP A 18 6.57 -9.42 -23.02
CA TRP A 18 7.85 -9.94 -22.53
C TRP A 18 8.98 -9.27 -23.32
N SER A 19 9.02 -7.94 -23.22
CA SER A 19 9.76 -7.05 -24.13
C SER A 19 11.15 -6.69 -23.59
N TYR A 20 11.89 -7.69 -23.13
CA TYR A 20 13.26 -7.54 -22.62
C TYR A 20 14.28 -7.65 -23.74
N ARG A 21 15.42 -6.98 -23.62
CA ARG A 21 16.51 -7.03 -24.61
C ARG A 21 16.97 -8.46 -24.88
N GLN A 22 17.05 -9.27 -23.81
CA GLN A 22 17.30 -10.71 -23.86
C GLN A 22 16.10 -11.41 -23.20
N PRO A 23 15.13 -11.92 -24.00
CA PRO A 23 13.91 -12.53 -23.45
C PRO A 23 14.16 -13.71 -22.49
N ASP A 24 15.25 -14.44 -22.67
CA ASP A 24 15.69 -15.53 -21.80
C ASP A 24 16.51 -15.07 -20.58
N HIS A 25 16.95 -13.81 -20.57
CA HIS A 25 17.72 -13.17 -19.49
C HIS A 25 17.24 -11.73 -19.20
N PRO A 26 16.01 -11.53 -18.69
CA PRO A 26 15.54 -10.19 -18.32
C PRO A 26 16.42 -9.54 -17.26
N GLU A 27 16.85 -8.31 -17.49
CA GLU A 27 17.68 -7.59 -16.53
C GLU A 27 16.84 -6.93 -15.44
N SER A 28 17.37 -6.89 -14.21
CA SER A 28 16.66 -6.30 -13.07
C SER A 28 16.30 -4.83 -13.29
N GLU A 29 17.16 -4.09 -14.01
CA GLU A 29 16.92 -2.68 -14.34
C GLU A 29 15.74 -2.48 -15.29
N GLU A 30 15.52 -3.41 -16.22
CA GLU A 30 14.40 -3.32 -17.18
C GLU A 30 13.07 -3.43 -16.42
N VAL A 31 12.95 -4.45 -15.57
CA VAL A 31 11.76 -4.69 -14.75
C VAL A 31 11.54 -3.57 -13.72
N ALA A 32 12.62 -3.09 -13.08
CA ALA A 32 12.52 -1.98 -12.14
C ALA A 32 12.01 -0.69 -12.81
N LYS A 33 12.44 -0.42 -14.05
CA LYS A 33 11.95 0.70 -14.84
C LYS A 33 10.51 0.52 -15.32
N GLU A 34 10.09 -0.70 -15.67
CA GLU A 34 8.67 -1.01 -15.95
C GLU A 34 7.78 -0.76 -14.72
N ASN A 35 8.26 -1.15 -13.53
CA ASN A 35 7.58 -0.87 -12.26
C ASN A 35 7.47 0.63 -12.00
N ASN A 36 8.56 1.39 -12.18
CA ASN A 36 8.52 2.84 -12.07
C ASN A 36 7.53 3.47 -13.07
N GLY A 37 7.63 3.08 -14.33
CA GLY A 37 6.77 3.52 -15.41
C GLY A 37 7.37 4.57 -16.34
N TYR A 38 6.71 4.73 -17.49
CA TYR A 38 7.13 5.54 -18.63
C TYR A 38 6.00 6.42 -19.15
N ALA A 39 6.37 7.57 -19.72
CA ALA A 39 5.51 8.35 -20.60
C ALA A 39 5.49 7.73 -22.01
N LEU A 40 4.32 7.38 -22.53
CA LEU A 40 4.14 6.81 -23.87
C LEU A 40 3.84 7.88 -24.94
N ALA A 41 3.55 9.11 -24.49
CA ALA A 41 3.42 10.32 -25.28
C ALA A 41 4.04 11.50 -24.50
N ASP A 42 4.19 12.66 -25.15
CA ASP A 42 4.53 13.89 -24.43
C ASP A 42 3.37 14.28 -23.50
N LEU A 43 3.67 14.47 -22.21
CA LEU A 43 2.69 14.78 -21.17
C LEU A 43 2.74 16.27 -20.84
N TYR A 44 1.60 16.94 -20.86
CA TYR A 44 1.47 18.36 -20.52
C TYR A 44 0.51 18.58 -19.35
N ASP A 45 0.79 19.58 -18.51
CA ASP A 45 -0.18 20.03 -17.49
C ASP A 45 -1.32 20.85 -18.11
N SER A 46 -2.27 21.29 -17.28
CA SER A 46 -3.40 22.12 -17.71
C SER A 46 -3.00 23.49 -18.28
N ASN A 47 -1.78 23.94 -18.02
CA ASN A 47 -1.25 25.22 -18.50
C ASN A 47 -0.41 25.06 -19.78
N GLY A 48 -0.29 23.83 -20.32
CA GLY A 48 0.52 23.53 -21.50
C GLY A 48 2.01 23.39 -21.20
N ILE A 49 2.42 23.24 -19.94
CA ILE A 49 3.81 22.99 -19.56
C ILE A 49 4.11 21.51 -19.74
N LEU A 50 5.19 21.20 -20.45
CA LEU A 50 5.68 19.84 -20.64
C LEU A 50 6.17 19.25 -19.31
N LEU A 51 5.57 18.13 -18.91
CA LEU A 51 5.86 17.40 -17.67
C LEU A 51 6.85 16.24 -17.91
N ALA A 52 6.68 15.50 -19.00
CA ALA A 52 7.56 14.39 -19.41
C ALA A 52 7.48 14.19 -20.92
N LYS A 53 8.60 13.82 -21.56
CA LYS A 53 8.64 13.47 -22.98
C LYS A 53 8.33 12.00 -23.20
N LYS A 54 7.80 11.67 -24.36
CA LYS A 54 7.63 10.28 -24.82
C LYS A 54 8.92 9.48 -24.65
N GLY A 55 8.81 8.31 -24.01
CA GLY A 55 9.91 7.38 -23.75
C GLY A 55 10.65 7.62 -22.43
N GLN A 56 10.39 8.73 -21.72
CA GLN A 56 11.03 9.01 -20.44
C GLN A 56 10.39 8.26 -19.29
N LEU A 57 11.19 7.98 -18.26
CA LEU A 57 10.72 7.46 -16.98
C LEU A 57 9.91 8.52 -16.22
N LEU A 58 8.81 8.09 -15.60
CA LEU A 58 7.97 8.97 -14.79
C LEU A 58 8.67 9.30 -13.47
N SER A 59 8.58 10.56 -13.04
CA SER A 59 9.14 11.01 -11.75
C SER A 59 8.16 10.90 -10.58
N SER A 60 6.87 10.68 -10.86
CA SER A 60 5.81 10.61 -9.87
C SER A 60 4.58 9.91 -10.42
N PHE A 61 3.85 9.19 -9.58
CA PHE A 61 2.55 8.64 -9.96
C PHE A 61 1.51 9.72 -10.28
N ALA A 62 1.71 10.97 -9.85
CA ALA A 62 0.84 12.09 -10.21
C ALA A 62 0.85 12.40 -11.72
N LEU A 63 1.80 11.83 -12.48
CA LEU A 63 1.87 11.93 -13.93
C LEU A 63 1.10 10.81 -14.65
N LEU A 64 0.69 9.75 -13.96
CA LEU A 64 -0.06 8.65 -14.55
C LEU A 64 -1.43 9.13 -15.04
N ARG A 65 -1.89 8.57 -16.16
CA ARG A 65 -3.14 8.90 -16.83
C ARG A 65 -3.93 7.64 -17.18
N ASP A 66 -5.23 7.81 -17.32
CA ASP A 66 -6.20 6.77 -17.68
C ASP A 66 -6.49 6.69 -19.20
N ASP A 67 -5.81 7.51 -20.01
CA ASP A 67 -5.99 7.63 -21.46
C ASP A 67 -5.01 6.76 -22.29
N GLY A 68 -4.20 5.93 -21.62
CA GLY A 68 -3.20 5.06 -22.26
C GLY A 68 -1.90 5.76 -22.67
N THR A 69 -1.70 7.04 -22.30
CA THR A 69 -0.45 7.77 -22.59
C THR A 69 0.66 7.54 -21.56
N THR A 70 0.40 6.72 -20.54
CA THR A 70 1.39 6.33 -19.52
C THR A 70 1.31 4.84 -19.22
N ALA A 71 2.44 4.25 -18.83
CA ALA A 71 2.48 2.86 -18.37
C ALA A 71 3.28 2.75 -17.05
N SER A 72 2.82 1.90 -16.13
CA SER A 72 3.54 1.50 -14.92
C SER A 72 2.96 0.17 -14.45
N SER A 73 3.81 -0.83 -14.17
CA SER A 73 3.35 -2.09 -13.58
C SER A 73 3.16 -2.03 -12.07
N CYS A 74 3.63 -0.96 -11.41
CA CYS A 74 3.42 -0.73 -9.98
C CYS A 74 3.36 0.78 -9.67
N TRP A 75 2.16 1.36 -9.69
CA TRP A 75 1.99 2.82 -9.59
C TRP A 75 2.64 3.44 -8.33
N ILE A 76 2.61 2.77 -7.18
CA ILE A 76 3.22 3.26 -5.95
C ILE A 76 4.74 3.40 -6.04
N TYR A 77 5.40 2.78 -7.03
CA TYR A 77 6.84 2.82 -7.28
C TYR A 77 7.27 3.87 -8.32
N ALA A 78 6.32 4.60 -8.93
CA ALA A 78 6.65 5.72 -9.80
C ALA A 78 7.39 6.81 -9.01
N GLY A 79 8.66 7.04 -9.35
CA GLY A 79 9.63 7.86 -8.62
C GLY A 79 10.86 7.09 -8.12
N SER A 80 10.83 5.75 -8.12
CA SER A 80 11.93 4.90 -7.65
C SER A 80 13.12 4.83 -8.61
N TRP A 81 12.86 4.92 -9.92
CA TRP A 81 13.89 5.02 -10.95
C TRP A 81 13.45 6.01 -12.02
N THR A 82 14.01 7.22 -12.00
CA THR A 82 13.59 8.32 -12.86
C THR A 82 14.66 8.64 -13.90
N GLU A 83 14.43 9.68 -14.70
CA GLU A 83 15.47 10.27 -15.57
C GLU A 83 16.70 10.76 -14.78
N GLN A 84 16.57 10.98 -13.46
CA GLN A 84 17.69 11.31 -12.56
C GLN A 84 18.47 10.08 -12.09
N GLY A 85 18.06 8.87 -12.51
CA GLY A 85 18.70 7.60 -12.16
C GLY A 85 17.94 6.79 -11.11
N ASN A 86 18.59 5.71 -10.67
CA ASN A 86 18.05 4.75 -9.72
C ASN A 86 18.08 5.31 -8.29
N GLN A 87 16.93 5.79 -7.80
CA GLN A 87 16.83 6.38 -6.46
C GLN A 87 16.97 5.32 -5.36
N MET A 88 16.62 4.06 -5.66
CA MET A 88 16.76 2.94 -4.72
C MET A 88 18.23 2.66 -4.38
N ALA A 89 19.16 3.10 -5.24
CA ALA A 89 20.60 2.96 -5.04
C ALA A 89 21.23 4.14 -4.28
N ASN A 90 20.46 5.16 -3.88
CA ASN A 90 20.99 6.32 -3.15
C ASN A 90 21.59 5.89 -1.79
N ARG A 91 22.69 6.53 -1.38
CA ARG A 91 23.47 6.20 -0.18
C ARG A 91 23.78 7.40 0.72
N ASP A 92 22.97 8.45 0.64
CA ASP A 92 23.13 9.62 1.50
C ASP A 92 22.40 9.40 2.82
N ASN A 93 23.17 9.26 3.92
CA ASN A 93 22.64 9.03 5.26
C ASN A 93 22.45 10.32 6.07
N ALA A 94 22.44 11.48 5.43
CA ALA A 94 22.19 12.74 6.11
C ALA A 94 20.83 12.72 6.85
N ASP A 95 20.87 13.12 8.12
CA ASP A 95 19.69 13.39 8.95
C ASP A 95 19.82 14.80 9.55
N PRO A 96 19.46 15.85 8.80
CA PRO A 96 19.57 17.23 9.26
C PRO A 96 18.68 17.53 10.48
N SER A 97 17.63 16.74 10.68
CA SER A 97 16.64 16.95 11.72
C SER A 97 17.04 16.35 13.08
N GLY A 98 17.91 15.34 13.07
CA GLY A 98 18.25 14.52 14.24
C GLY A 98 17.16 13.52 14.64
N LEU A 99 16.10 13.36 13.84
CA LEU A 99 14.97 12.45 14.11
C LEU A 99 15.15 11.05 13.51
N GLY A 100 16.29 10.79 12.86
CA GLY A 100 16.58 9.55 12.15
C GLY A 100 15.96 9.46 10.76
N ASN A 101 15.55 10.59 10.15
CA ASN A 101 14.86 10.58 8.86
C ASN A 101 15.82 10.86 7.68
N THR A 102 16.35 9.80 7.07
CA THR A 102 17.38 9.89 6.02
C THR A 102 16.78 9.82 4.60
N LEU A 103 16.20 10.92 4.14
CA LEU A 103 15.53 11.01 2.82
C LEU A 103 16.43 10.67 1.62
N GLY A 104 17.74 10.87 1.76
CA GLY A 104 18.74 10.58 0.74
C GLY A 104 19.22 9.12 0.70
N TRP A 105 18.74 8.25 1.61
CA TRP A 105 19.14 6.84 1.64
C TRP A 105 18.06 5.98 1.02
N ALA A 106 18.41 5.28 -0.06
CA ALA A 106 17.49 4.56 -0.92
C ALA A 106 16.27 5.43 -1.32
N TRP A 107 15.13 4.78 -1.54
CA TRP A 107 13.86 5.42 -1.85
C TRP A 107 12.72 4.65 -1.19
N ALA A 108 11.81 5.36 -0.53
CA ALA A 108 10.62 4.76 0.08
C ALA A 108 9.37 5.03 -0.76
N TRP A 109 8.44 4.08 -0.80
CA TRP A 109 7.10 4.33 -1.32
C TRP A 109 6.18 4.81 -0.19
N PRO A 110 5.20 5.69 -0.47
CA PRO A 110 4.97 6.43 -1.72
C PRO A 110 5.77 7.75 -1.79
N LEU A 111 6.34 8.09 -2.96
CA LEU A 111 7.04 9.38 -3.21
C LEU A 111 8.07 9.77 -2.14
N ASN A 112 8.85 8.81 -1.65
CA ASN A 112 9.89 8.99 -0.64
C ASN A 112 9.40 9.49 0.75
N ARG A 113 8.09 9.41 1.03
CA ARG A 113 7.50 9.67 2.35
C ARG A 113 7.94 8.59 3.33
N ARG A 114 8.58 8.97 4.43
CA ARG A 114 9.15 8.01 5.40
C ARG A 114 8.22 7.72 6.55
N VAL A 115 7.40 8.71 6.94
CA VAL A 115 6.36 8.57 7.95
C VAL A 115 5.01 8.80 7.29
N LEU A 116 4.21 7.73 7.13
CA LEU A 116 2.85 7.84 6.62
C LEU A 116 1.97 8.65 7.58
N TYR A 117 0.97 9.32 7.03
CA TYR A 117 0.00 10.14 7.75
C TYR A 117 0.64 11.31 8.53
N ASN A 118 1.82 11.77 8.12
CA ASN A 118 2.57 12.80 8.84
C ASN A 118 1.85 14.17 8.92
N ARG A 119 0.78 14.42 8.16
CA ARG A 119 -0.11 15.56 8.44
C ARG A 119 -0.72 15.52 9.84
N ALA A 120 -0.97 14.34 10.39
CA ALA A 120 -1.48 14.17 11.75
C ALA A 120 -0.41 14.46 12.83
N SER A 121 0.85 14.73 12.49
CA SER A 121 1.88 15.18 13.44
C SER A 121 1.67 16.62 13.94
N ALA A 122 0.71 17.34 13.34
CA ALA A 122 0.35 18.70 13.68
C ALA A 122 -1.16 18.84 13.90
N ASP A 123 -1.56 19.86 14.65
CA ASP A 123 -2.96 20.19 14.90
C ASP A 123 -3.68 20.73 13.63
N ILE A 124 -4.95 21.09 13.77
CA ILE A 124 -5.77 21.62 12.67
C ILE A 124 -5.21 22.93 12.10
N ASN A 125 -4.49 23.71 12.90
CA ASN A 125 -3.86 24.97 12.51
C ASN A 125 -2.42 24.76 11.99
N GLY A 126 -1.97 23.50 11.88
CA GLY A 126 -0.66 23.14 11.35
C GLY A 126 0.47 23.35 12.34
N LYS A 127 0.17 23.58 13.62
CA LYS A 127 1.18 23.64 14.67
C LYS A 127 1.54 22.21 15.09
N PRO A 128 2.84 21.85 15.13
CA PRO A 128 3.27 20.54 15.62
C PRO A 128 2.74 20.24 17.04
N TRP A 129 2.28 19.00 17.26
CA TRP A 129 1.89 18.54 18.60
C TRP A 129 3.06 18.59 19.57
N ASP A 130 4.23 18.15 19.09
CA ASP A 130 5.51 18.30 19.77
C ASP A 130 6.48 19.09 18.88
N PRO A 131 6.86 20.33 19.25
CA PRO A 131 7.79 21.15 18.48
C PRO A 131 9.16 20.52 18.27
N LYS A 132 9.59 19.60 19.15
CA LYS A 132 10.88 18.88 19.01
C LYS A 132 10.82 17.72 18.01
N ARG A 133 9.62 17.34 17.56
CA ARG A 133 9.37 16.24 16.61
C ARG A 133 8.56 16.71 15.40
N MET A 134 8.83 17.93 14.92
CA MET A 134 8.18 18.45 13.72
C MET A 134 8.57 17.63 12.49
N LEU A 135 7.59 17.01 11.83
CA LEU A 135 7.77 16.32 10.55
C LEU A 135 7.46 17.23 9.38
N ILE A 136 6.28 17.86 9.40
CA ILE A 136 5.88 18.87 8.40
C ILE A 136 5.26 20.10 9.07
N GLN A 137 5.33 21.22 8.37
CA GLN A 137 4.75 22.50 8.74
C GLN A 137 4.26 23.26 7.50
N TRP A 138 3.27 24.13 7.69
CA TRP A 138 2.79 25.02 6.63
C TRP A 138 3.66 26.27 6.55
N ASN A 139 4.15 26.61 5.36
CA ASN A 139 4.99 27.80 5.15
C ASN A 139 4.23 29.04 4.64
N GLY A 140 2.89 28.99 4.61
CA GLY A 140 2.02 30.02 4.02
C GLY A 140 1.49 29.65 2.63
N SER A 141 2.13 28.72 1.92
CA SER A 141 1.76 28.32 0.55
C SER A 141 1.74 26.80 0.32
N LYS A 142 2.57 26.04 1.03
CA LYS A 142 2.67 24.58 0.93
C LYS A 142 3.17 23.96 2.24
N TRP A 143 2.94 22.66 2.38
CA TRP A 143 3.54 21.84 3.43
C TRP A 143 5.00 21.52 3.08
N THR A 144 5.88 21.65 4.06
CA THR A 144 7.32 21.38 3.97
C THR A 144 7.85 20.89 5.32
N GLY A 145 9.01 20.26 5.39
CA GLY A 145 9.61 19.92 6.68
C GLY A 145 10.71 18.87 6.58
N ASN A 146 10.85 18.12 7.66
CA ASN A 146 11.83 17.04 7.85
C ASN A 146 11.42 15.72 7.17
N ASP A 147 10.19 15.63 6.64
CA ASP A 147 9.71 14.53 5.81
C ASP A 147 8.93 15.06 4.60
N ILE A 148 8.73 14.23 3.58
CA ILE A 148 7.85 14.56 2.44
C ILE A 148 6.39 14.54 2.93
N PRO A 149 5.58 15.59 2.70
CA PRO A 149 4.20 15.60 3.15
C PRO A 149 3.37 14.45 2.58
N ASP A 150 2.79 13.63 3.46
CA ASP A 150 1.74 12.66 3.14
C ASP A 150 0.37 13.35 3.21
N PHE A 151 0.19 14.34 2.34
CA PHE A 151 -0.99 15.19 2.32
C PHE A 151 -1.17 15.87 0.96
N ASN A 152 -2.34 16.47 0.75
CA ASN A 152 -2.55 17.37 -0.38
C ASN A 152 -2.02 18.78 -0.06
N THR A 153 -2.31 19.75 -0.92
CA THR A 153 -1.89 21.15 -0.76
C THR A 153 -2.86 21.98 0.08
N ALA A 154 -3.83 21.37 0.78
CA ALA A 154 -4.81 22.12 1.55
C ALA A 154 -4.16 22.85 2.72
N ALA A 155 -4.53 24.13 2.90
CA ALA A 155 -4.04 24.96 3.98
C ALA A 155 -4.56 24.47 5.35
N PRO A 156 -3.88 24.83 6.45
CA PRO A 156 -4.41 24.66 7.80
C PRO A 156 -5.79 25.29 7.97
N GLY A 157 -6.62 24.70 8.83
CA GLY A 157 -8.01 25.10 9.05
C GLY A 157 -9.00 24.62 7.98
N SER A 158 -8.55 23.95 6.91
CA SER A 158 -9.45 23.30 5.95
C SER A 158 -10.09 22.01 6.52
N ASN A 159 -11.19 21.57 5.90
CA ASN A 159 -11.89 20.34 6.27
C ASN A 159 -11.22 19.07 5.70
N THR A 160 -10.01 19.15 5.15
CA THR A 160 -9.30 17.98 4.59
C THR A 160 -8.67 17.17 5.70
N GLY A 161 -9.05 15.91 5.84
CA GLY A 161 -8.50 14.98 6.85
C GLY A 161 -7.15 14.37 6.46
N PRO A 162 -6.27 14.03 7.42
CA PRO A 162 -4.88 13.61 7.18
C PRO A 162 -4.72 12.22 6.57
N PHE A 163 -5.77 11.40 6.51
CA PHE A 163 -5.70 10.03 5.97
C PHE A 163 -6.16 9.98 4.52
N ILE A 164 -5.30 10.41 3.59
CA ILE A 164 -5.67 10.71 2.19
C ILE A 164 -6.19 9.53 1.37
N MET A 165 -5.91 8.29 1.78
CA MET A 165 -6.40 7.09 1.12
C MET A 165 -7.80 6.67 1.60
N GLN A 166 -8.30 7.31 2.67
CA GLN A 166 -9.62 7.05 3.21
C GLN A 166 -10.64 8.01 2.58
N PRO A 167 -11.80 7.52 2.10
CA PRO A 167 -12.84 8.39 1.52
C PRO A 167 -13.27 9.55 2.41
N GLU A 168 -13.30 9.34 3.72
CA GLU A 168 -13.65 10.34 4.74
C GLU A 168 -12.45 11.13 5.29
N GLY A 169 -11.21 10.78 4.90
CA GLY A 169 -9.99 11.44 5.39
C GLY A 169 -9.62 11.15 6.84
N LEU A 170 -10.25 10.16 7.50
CA LEU A 170 -10.10 9.87 8.93
C LEU A 170 -9.56 8.46 9.20
N GLY A 171 -8.88 8.31 10.34
CA GLY A 171 -8.60 7.01 10.95
C GLY A 171 -9.88 6.45 11.57
N ARG A 172 -10.20 5.19 11.28
CA ARG A 172 -11.44 4.54 11.73
C ARG A 172 -11.25 3.89 13.10
N LEU A 173 -12.00 4.36 14.10
CA LEU A 173 -12.24 3.61 15.33
C LEU A 173 -13.33 2.54 15.12
N PHE A 174 -14.37 2.89 14.36
CA PHE A 174 -15.41 1.97 13.89
C PHE A 174 -15.14 1.63 12.42
N ALA A 175 -14.86 0.36 12.12
CA ALA A 175 -14.35 -0.05 10.80
C ALA A 175 -15.42 -0.17 9.69
N LEU A 176 -16.67 0.23 9.96
CA LEU A 176 -17.80 0.13 9.02
C LEU A 176 -18.02 -1.33 8.57
N ASP A 177 -18.00 -1.57 7.27
CA ASP A 177 -18.19 -2.85 6.61
C ASP A 177 -16.86 -3.49 6.15
N LYS A 178 -15.71 -3.02 6.66
CA LYS A 178 -14.39 -3.41 6.13
C LYS A 178 -13.78 -4.67 6.74
N LEU A 179 -14.36 -5.19 7.81
CA LEU A 179 -13.90 -6.40 8.51
C LEU A 179 -15.04 -7.43 8.51
N ALA A 180 -14.70 -8.70 8.28
CA ALA A 180 -15.69 -9.77 8.17
C ALA A 180 -16.34 -10.07 9.52
N GLU A 181 -15.56 -10.04 10.59
CA GLU A 181 -15.92 -10.34 11.97
C GLU A 181 -16.54 -9.17 12.75
N GLY A 182 -16.72 -8.02 12.10
CA GLY A 182 -17.42 -6.87 12.67
C GLY A 182 -16.57 -5.60 12.78
N PRO A 183 -17.21 -4.45 13.08
CA PRO A 183 -16.58 -3.14 12.98
C PRO A 183 -15.68 -2.77 14.17
N PHE A 184 -15.73 -3.56 15.25
CA PHE A 184 -14.89 -3.41 16.43
C PHE A 184 -14.18 -4.74 16.72
N PRO A 185 -12.96 -4.70 17.27
CA PRO A 185 -12.31 -5.91 17.76
C PRO A 185 -13.12 -6.56 18.88
N GLU A 186 -13.21 -7.88 18.84
CA GLU A 186 -13.81 -8.71 19.89
C GLU A 186 -12.93 -9.95 20.12
N HIS A 187 -12.87 -10.44 21.36
CA HIS A 187 -12.04 -11.59 21.68
C HIS A 187 -12.73 -12.89 21.26
N TYR A 188 -12.03 -13.67 20.43
CA TYR A 188 -12.35 -15.05 20.13
C TYR A 188 -11.15 -15.93 20.45
N GLU A 189 -11.42 -17.12 20.98
CA GLU A 189 -10.38 -18.12 21.20
C GLU A 189 -9.89 -18.72 19.87
N PRO A 190 -8.63 -19.17 19.80
CA PRO A 190 -8.16 -20.01 18.70
C PRO A 190 -9.04 -21.25 18.51
N MET A 191 -9.00 -21.82 17.30
CA MET A 191 -9.77 -23.04 16.98
C MET A 191 -9.43 -24.21 17.93
N GLU A 192 -8.17 -24.32 18.34
CA GLU A 192 -7.70 -25.23 19.38
C GLU A 192 -7.37 -24.44 20.65
N THR A 193 -8.38 -24.23 21.50
CA THR A 193 -8.17 -23.60 22.80
C THR A 193 -8.10 -24.64 23.91
N PRO A 194 -7.07 -24.59 24.79
CA PRO A 194 -6.99 -25.50 25.95
C PRO A 194 -8.10 -25.25 26.98
N LEU A 195 -8.71 -24.06 26.94
CA LEU A 195 -9.83 -23.70 27.81
C LEU A 195 -11.07 -24.54 27.43
N GLY A 196 -11.22 -24.86 26.15
CA GLY A 196 -12.42 -25.50 25.59
C GLY A 196 -13.66 -24.61 25.65
N THR A 197 -13.48 -23.32 25.90
CA THR A 197 -14.52 -22.29 25.95
C THR A 197 -13.88 -20.92 25.79
N ASN A 198 -14.67 -19.92 25.38
CA ASN A 198 -14.32 -18.51 25.49
C ASN A 198 -15.01 -17.97 26.76
N PRO A 199 -14.24 -17.52 27.79
CA PRO A 199 -14.84 -17.00 29.02
C PRO A 199 -15.78 -15.80 28.83
N LEU A 200 -15.58 -14.99 27.79
CA LEU A 200 -16.44 -13.85 27.49
C LEU A 200 -17.71 -14.28 26.72
N HIS A 201 -17.59 -15.25 25.82
CA HIS A 201 -18.67 -15.69 24.94
C HIS A 201 -18.76 -17.23 24.88
N PRO A 202 -19.29 -17.91 25.90
CA PRO A 202 -19.30 -19.38 25.93
C PRO A 202 -20.02 -20.07 24.76
N ASN A 203 -20.95 -19.36 24.10
CA ASN A 203 -21.69 -19.86 22.93
C ASN A 203 -20.95 -19.64 21.60
N VAL A 204 -19.91 -18.79 21.58
CA VAL A 204 -19.14 -18.44 20.38
C VAL A 204 -17.66 -18.44 20.76
N ILE A 205 -17.09 -19.64 20.82
CA ILE A 205 -15.72 -19.87 21.31
C ILE A 205 -14.72 -19.23 20.35
N SER A 206 -14.78 -19.60 19.08
CA SER A 206 -13.89 -19.11 18.02
C SER A 206 -14.63 -18.20 17.04
N SER A 207 -13.87 -17.44 16.25
CA SER A 207 -14.44 -16.47 15.31
C SER A 207 -15.37 -17.16 14.30
N PRO A 208 -16.63 -16.68 14.13
CA PRO A 208 -17.63 -17.34 13.31
C PRO A 208 -17.39 -17.19 11.80
N VAL A 209 -16.46 -16.33 11.39
CA VAL A 209 -16.15 -16.07 9.97
C VAL A 209 -14.93 -16.84 9.47
N VAL A 210 -14.34 -17.69 10.31
CA VAL A 210 -13.24 -18.57 9.91
C VAL A 210 -13.77 -19.59 8.91
N ARG A 211 -13.10 -19.67 7.75
CA ARG A 211 -13.35 -20.74 6.79
C ARG A 211 -12.59 -21.98 7.22
N LEU A 212 -13.31 -23.04 7.62
CA LEU A 212 -12.74 -24.33 7.99
C LEU A 212 -13.12 -25.38 6.94
N TYR A 213 -12.11 -25.99 6.30
CA TYR A 213 -12.33 -27.12 5.41
C TYR A 213 -12.54 -28.40 6.21
N GLU A 214 -13.27 -29.36 5.64
CA GLU A 214 -13.61 -30.62 6.33
C GLU A 214 -12.34 -31.39 6.76
N ASP A 215 -11.34 -31.50 5.87
CA ASP A 215 -10.08 -32.17 6.18
C ASP A 215 -9.29 -31.48 7.30
N ASP A 216 -9.39 -30.16 7.40
CA ASP A 216 -8.75 -29.39 8.47
C ASP A 216 -9.48 -29.60 9.79
N ALA A 217 -10.82 -29.61 9.78
CA ALA A 217 -11.65 -29.88 10.95
C ALA A 217 -11.34 -31.25 11.58
N LEU A 218 -11.06 -32.26 10.75
CA LEU A 218 -10.67 -33.60 11.20
C LEU A 218 -9.31 -33.64 11.90
N ARG A 219 -8.42 -32.68 11.60
CA ARG A 219 -7.06 -32.62 12.14
C ARG A 219 -6.96 -31.77 13.40
N LEU A 220 -7.97 -30.95 13.71
CA LEU A 220 -7.99 -30.15 14.93
C LEU A 220 -8.02 -31.05 16.18
N GLY A 221 -7.12 -30.77 17.10
CA GLY A 221 -7.06 -31.31 18.43
C GLY A 221 -8.33 -31.00 19.20
N LYS A 222 -8.83 -32.01 19.90
CA LYS A 222 -9.95 -31.87 20.84
C LYS A 222 -9.39 -31.78 22.25
N LYS A 223 -10.06 -31.03 23.13
CA LYS A 223 -9.70 -30.98 24.55
C LYS A 223 -9.62 -32.41 25.11
N ILE A 224 -8.49 -32.75 25.71
CA ILE A 224 -8.30 -34.03 26.41
C ILE A 224 -9.32 -34.09 27.56
N GLY A 225 -10.31 -34.98 27.45
CA GLY A 225 -11.35 -35.19 28.47
C GLY A 225 -12.80 -35.07 28.00
N SER A 226 -13.08 -34.58 26.78
CA SER A 226 -14.45 -34.58 26.22
C SER A 226 -14.75 -35.88 25.47
N LEU A 227 -14.82 -37.01 26.19
CA LEU A 227 -15.47 -38.23 25.70
C LEU A 227 -16.94 -38.18 26.10
N THR A 228 -17.72 -37.37 25.39
CA THR A 228 -19.16 -37.59 25.30
C THR A 228 -19.51 -37.68 23.81
N SER A 229 -19.91 -38.89 23.42
CA SER A 229 -20.42 -39.23 22.10
C SER A 229 -21.54 -38.27 21.68
N ALA A 230 -21.32 -37.47 20.64
CA ALA A 230 -22.41 -36.87 19.90
C ALA A 230 -23.05 -37.96 19.02
N PRO A 231 -24.40 -38.10 18.99
CA PRO A 231 -25.06 -39.04 18.09
C PRO A 231 -24.96 -38.54 16.63
N PRO A 232 -25.07 -39.44 15.64
CA PRO A 232 -24.98 -39.07 14.23
C PRO A 232 -26.13 -38.14 13.83
N ILE A 233 -25.80 -37.11 13.06
CA ILE A 233 -26.75 -36.23 12.37
C ILE A 233 -27.35 -37.01 11.19
N VAL A 234 -28.68 -37.01 11.10
CA VAL A 234 -29.46 -37.37 9.90
C VAL A 234 -29.68 -36.11 9.07
#